data_AF-A0A822HAS0-F1
#
_entry.id   AF-A0A822HAS0-F1
#
_cell.length_a   1.000
_cell.length_b   1.000
_cell.length_c   1.000
_cell.angle_alpha   90.00
_cell.angle_beta   90.00
_cell.angle_gamma   90.00
#
_symmetry.space_group_name_H-M   'P 1'
#
loop_
_entity.id
_entity.type
_entity.pdbx_description
1 polymer ?
#
loop_
_entity_poly.entity_id
_entity_poly.type
_entity_poly.pdbx_seq_one_letter_code
_entity_poly.pdbx_strand_id
1 'polypeptide(L)'
;VSKNPDVLDQFEQILFPVFTPVFTEDIAEFVPYVLQIIGFLLESRPCGITSIPDSYRALFQLILTPSFWDRSGNIPALSRLLQAYIEKAGETIVLEKLTIVLGVFQRLVSQSKIHDHEGFAILNSLIINLPSTCLNNYLKDIFIVIFTRLRKA
;
A
#
# COMPACT_ATOMS: atom_id res chain seq x y z
N VAL A 1 20.81 7.83 13.14
CA VAL A 1 21.48 7.08 12.05
C VAL A 1 21.17 7.82 10.77
N SER A 2 22.17 8.45 10.16
CA SER A 2 22.05 9.24 8.92
C SER A 2 21.51 8.33 7.81
N LYS A 3 20.34 8.69 7.25
CA LYS A 3 19.74 8.02 6.09
C LYS A 3 20.60 8.31 4.85
N ASN A 4 21.66 7.55 4.64
CA ASN A 4 22.48 7.67 3.43
C ASN A 4 21.75 6.96 2.28
N PRO A 5 21.22 7.69 1.27
CA PRO A 5 20.40 7.09 0.20
C PRO A 5 21.16 6.01 -0.58
N ASP A 6 22.47 6.17 -0.76
CA ASP A 6 23.30 5.22 -1.50
C ASP A 6 23.35 3.83 -0.84
N VAL A 7 23.28 3.79 0.50
CA VAL A 7 23.27 2.54 1.26
C VAL A 7 21.92 1.84 1.08
N LEU A 8 20.83 2.60 1.02
CA LEU A 8 19.48 2.06 0.84
C LEU A 8 19.31 1.41 -0.54
N ASP A 9 19.83 2.05 -1.59
CA ASP A 9 19.80 1.49 -2.95
C ASP A 9 20.57 0.16 -3.02
N GLN A 10 21.73 0.05 -2.34
CA GLN A 10 22.49 -1.20 -2.26
C GLN A 10 21.72 -2.31 -1.52
N PHE A 11 21.07 -1.97 -0.39
CA PHE A 11 20.25 -2.93 0.34
C PHE A 11 19.11 -3.47 -0.53
N GLU A 12 18.43 -2.60 -1.26
CA GLU A 12 17.33 -3.01 -2.14
C GLU A 12 17.80 -3.89 -3.29
N GLN A 13 18.93 -3.54 -3.93
CA GLN A 13 19.51 -4.37 -4.99
C GLN A 13 19.86 -5.79 -4.52
N ILE A 14 20.24 -5.95 -3.25
CA ILE A 14 20.56 -7.26 -2.66
C ILE A 14 19.29 -7.99 -2.21
N LEU A 15 18.35 -7.29 -1.59
CA LEU A 15 17.19 -7.90 -0.93
C LEU A 15 16.04 -8.24 -1.90
N PHE A 16 15.79 -7.43 -2.93
CA PHE A 16 14.70 -7.70 -3.87
C PHE A 16 14.83 -9.06 -4.59
N PRO A 17 16.03 -9.47 -5.07
CA PRO A 17 16.22 -10.82 -5.60
C PRO A 17 15.93 -11.93 -4.59
N VAL A 18 16.23 -11.71 -3.30
CA VAL A 18 15.96 -12.68 -2.21
C VAL A 18 14.46 -12.78 -1.92
N PHE A 19 13.72 -11.68 -2.04
CA PHE A 19 12.27 -11.66 -1.83
C PHE A 19 11.48 -12.23 -3.01
N THR A 20 12.05 -12.21 -4.22
CA THR A 20 11.36 -12.68 -5.44
C THR A 20 10.85 -14.13 -5.31
N PRO A 21 11.68 -15.11 -4.89
CA PRO A 21 11.24 -16.48 -4.66
C PRO A 21 10.07 -16.61 -3.68
N VAL A 22 10.03 -15.80 -2.62
CA VAL A 22 8.94 -15.83 -1.62
C VAL A 22 7.60 -15.53 -2.27
N PHE A 23 7.56 -14.61 -3.23
CA PHE A 23 6.34 -14.27 -3.97
C PHE A 23 6.04 -15.28 -5.09
N THR A 24 7.04 -15.76 -5.82
CA THR A 24 6.82 -16.67 -6.96
C THR A 24 6.49 -18.10 -6.54
N GLU A 25 7.08 -18.57 -5.45
CA GLU A 25 6.81 -19.90 -4.86
C GLU A 25 5.63 -19.84 -3.87
N ASP A 26 5.07 -18.65 -3.64
CA ASP A 26 3.91 -18.42 -2.77
C ASP A 26 4.11 -18.95 -1.35
N ILE A 27 5.29 -18.66 -0.76
CA ILE A 27 5.66 -19.10 0.59
C ILE A 27 4.93 -18.24 1.63
N ALA A 28 3.67 -18.59 1.88
CA ALA A 28 2.70 -17.79 2.61
C ALA A 28 3.16 -17.34 4.00
N GLU A 29 3.99 -18.15 4.67
CA GLU A 29 4.51 -17.88 6.01
C GLU A 29 5.45 -16.67 6.05
N PHE A 30 6.15 -16.38 4.95
CA PHE A 30 7.12 -15.27 4.89
C PHE A 30 6.58 -14.02 4.21
N VAL A 31 5.50 -14.13 3.43
CA VAL A 31 4.91 -13.00 2.70
C VAL A 31 4.63 -11.78 3.60
N PRO A 32 3.97 -11.89 4.78
CA PRO A 32 3.72 -10.74 5.64
C PRO A 32 4.99 -10.00 6.06
N TYR A 33 6.05 -10.75 6.38
CA TYR A 33 7.31 -10.19 6.87
C TYR A 33 8.11 -9.52 5.75
N VAL A 34 8.13 -10.13 4.57
CA VAL A 34 8.75 -9.52 3.39
C VAL A 34 8.05 -8.20 3.04
N LEU A 35 6.72 -8.17 3.06
CA LEU A 35 5.95 -6.95 2.82
C LEU A 35 6.26 -5.85 3.85
N GLN A 36 6.39 -6.21 5.13
CA GLN A 36 6.77 -5.26 6.19
C GLN A 36 8.18 -4.69 5.97
N ILE A 37 9.14 -5.55 5.63
CA ILE A 37 10.53 -5.10 5.36
C ILE A 37 10.54 -4.15 4.17
N ILE A 38 9.86 -4.48 3.07
CA ILE A 38 9.78 -3.60 1.91
C ILE A 38 9.08 -2.28 2.25
N GLY A 39 8.02 -2.32 3.06
CA GLY A 39 7.35 -1.12 3.55
C GLY A 39 8.31 -0.21 4.33
N PHE A 40 9.11 -0.80 5.22
CA PHE A 40 10.13 -0.06 5.97
C PHE A 40 11.23 0.53 5.08
N LEU A 41 11.69 -0.20 4.06
CA LEU A 41 12.67 0.30 3.09
C LEU A 41 12.11 1.51 2.33
N LEU A 42 10.84 1.41 1.90
CA LEU A 42 10.15 2.51 1.21
C LEU A 42 9.96 3.73 2.13
N GLU A 43 9.52 3.54 3.38
CA GLU A 43 9.39 4.61 4.38
C GLU A 43 10.73 5.30 4.69
N SER A 44 11.82 4.54 4.60
CA SER A 44 13.18 5.03 4.87
C SER A 44 13.68 5.97 3.79
N ARG A 45 13.15 5.87 2.56
CA ARG A 45 13.50 6.75 1.44
C ARG A 45 13.13 8.22 1.73
N PRO A 46 13.89 9.20 1.21
CA PRO A 46 13.56 10.62 1.34
C PRO A 46 12.19 10.93 0.71
N CYS A 47 11.52 11.96 1.23
CA CYS A 47 10.23 12.41 0.70
C CYS A 47 10.43 13.15 -0.63
N GLY A 48 9.44 13.09 -1.53
CA GLY A 48 9.46 13.83 -2.80
C GLY A 48 10.37 13.23 -3.89
N ILE A 49 10.59 11.91 -3.85
CA ILE A 49 11.39 11.24 -4.86
C ILE A 49 10.72 11.37 -6.24
N THR A 50 11.44 11.96 -7.17
CA THR A 50 11.04 12.10 -8.58
C THR A 50 11.04 10.78 -9.33
N SER A 51 11.76 9.76 -8.86
CA SER A 51 11.76 8.42 -9.47
C SER A 51 11.99 7.30 -8.45
N ILE A 52 10.93 6.53 -8.19
CA ILE A 52 11.00 5.28 -7.43
C ILE A 52 11.49 4.17 -8.36
N PRO A 53 12.37 3.26 -7.89
CA PRO A 53 12.86 2.14 -8.71
C PRO A 53 11.75 1.30 -9.33
N ASP A 54 11.98 0.78 -10.54
CA ASP A 54 11.00 -0.04 -11.27
C ASP A 54 10.56 -1.30 -10.51
N SER A 55 11.43 -1.84 -9.64
CA SER A 55 11.10 -2.96 -8.76
C SER A 55 9.91 -2.66 -7.85
N TYR A 56 9.83 -1.45 -7.29
CA TYR A 56 8.68 -1.00 -6.51
C TYR A 56 7.45 -0.73 -7.36
N ARG A 57 7.59 -0.30 -8.62
CA ARG A 57 6.44 -0.15 -9.53
C ARG A 57 5.82 -1.49 -9.87
N ALA A 58 6.64 -2.48 -10.19
CA ALA A 58 6.20 -3.85 -10.44
C ALA A 58 5.54 -4.46 -9.18
N LEU A 59 6.15 -4.28 -8.01
CA LEU A 59 5.58 -4.74 -6.75
C LEU A 59 4.24 -4.06 -6.44
N PHE A 60 4.11 -2.75 -6.69
CA PHE A 60 2.86 -2.04 -6.46
C PHE A 60 1.70 -2.65 -7.27
N GLN A 61 1.95 -3.00 -8.54
CA GLN A 61 0.94 -3.68 -9.36
C GLN A 61 0.58 -5.05 -8.79
N LEU A 62 1.57 -5.81 -8.31
CA LEU A 62 1.37 -7.12 -7.71
C LEU A 62 0.51 -7.04 -6.44
N ILE A 63 0.82 -6.13 -5.51
CA ILE A 63 0.10 -6.03 -4.23
C ILE A 63 -1.34 -5.52 -4.38
N LEU A 64 -1.68 -4.86 -5.49
CA LEU A 64 -3.06 -4.45 -5.78
C LEU A 64 -3.93 -5.60 -6.32
N THR A 65 -3.35 -6.77 -6.60
CA THR A 65 -4.15 -7.93 -7.02
C THR A 65 -5.02 -8.44 -5.86
N PRO A 66 -6.30 -8.78 -6.10
CA PRO A 66 -7.21 -9.18 -5.02
C PRO A 66 -6.72 -10.39 -4.20
N SER A 67 -6.00 -11.32 -4.82
CA SER A 67 -5.48 -12.54 -4.18
C SER A 67 -4.58 -12.27 -2.97
N PHE A 68 -3.78 -11.20 -3.01
CA PHE A 68 -2.91 -10.81 -1.90
C PHE A 68 -3.69 -10.41 -0.65
N TRP A 69 -4.89 -9.83 -0.84
CA TRP A 69 -5.77 -9.34 0.23
C TRP A 69 -6.74 -10.40 0.74
N ASP A 70 -6.77 -11.61 0.16
CA ASP A 70 -7.61 -12.72 0.63
C ASP A 70 -7.07 -13.32 1.94
N ARG A 71 -5.75 -13.27 2.14
CA ARG A 71 -5.08 -13.82 3.33
C ARG A 71 -5.08 -12.78 4.44
N SER A 72 -5.88 -13.02 5.49
CA SER A 72 -5.99 -12.11 6.64
C SER A 72 -4.66 -11.77 7.31
N GLY A 73 -3.71 -12.71 7.33
CA GLY A 73 -2.35 -12.49 7.86
C GLY A 73 -1.53 -11.47 7.08
N ASN A 74 -1.82 -11.28 5.79
CA ASN A 74 -1.11 -10.30 4.94
C ASN A 74 -1.68 -8.88 5.11
N ILE A 75 -2.95 -8.74 5.50
CA ILE A 75 -3.68 -7.47 5.44
C ILE A 75 -2.96 -6.33 6.19
N PRO A 76 -2.47 -6.50 7.43
CA PRO A 76 -1.78 -5.42 8.13
C PRO A 76 -0.48 -4.99 7.42
N ALA A 77 0.28 -5.95 6.89
CA ALA A 77 1.52 -5.68 6.17
C ALA A 77 1.26 -4.97 4.83
N LEU A 78 0.24 -5.43 4.08
CA LEU A 78 -0.18 -4.82 2.82
C LEU A 78 -0.70 -3.39 3.02
N SER A 79 -1.53 -3.19 4.05
CA SER A 79 -2.05 -1.87 4.41
C SER A 79 -0.92 -0.89 4.72
N ARG A 80 0.05 -1.31 5.55
CA ARG A 80 1.22 -0.49 5.86
C ARG A 80 2.03 -0.15 4.60
N LEU A 81 2.33 -1.16 3.78
CA LEU A 81 3.09 -0.95 2.54
C LEU A 81 2.35 0.00 1.59
N LEU A 82 1.03 -0.14 1.44
CA LEU A 82 0.23 0.74 0.60
C LEU A 82 0.22 2.18 1.13
N GLN A 83 0.16 2.39 2.45
CA GLN A 83 0.31 3.71 3.06
C GLN A 83 1.68 4.32 2.77
N ALA A 84 2.76 3.52 2.82
CA ALA A 84 4.10 3.98 2.46
C ALA A 84 4.19 4.40 0.97
N TYR A 85 3.54 3.67 0.07
CA TYR A 85 3.42 4.09 -1.34
C TYR A 85 2.64 5.40 -1.47
N ILE A 86 1.55 5.59 -0.73
CA ILE A 86 0.77 6.82 -0.78
C ILE A 86 1.62 8.02 -0.32
N GLU A 87 2.38 7.85 0.76
CA GLU A 87 3.24 8.92 1.31
C GLU A 87 4.43 9.26 0.39
N LYS A 88 5.10 8.25 -0.18
CA LYS A 88 6.34 8.45 -0.95
C LYS A 88 6.15 8.57 -2.45
N ALA A 89 5.07 7.99 -2.98
CA ALA A 89 4.80 7.77 -4.39
C ALA A 89 3.40 8.21 -4.82
N GLY A 90 2.72 9.01 -4.01
CA GLY A 90 1.32 9.38 -4.19
C GLY A 90 1.04 9.92 -5.59
N GLU A 91 1.75 10.97 -5.98
CA GLU A 91 1.53 11.67 -7.24
C GLU A 91 2.00 10.90 -8.49
N THR A 92 2.93 9.95 -8.33
CA THR A 92 3.60 9.27 -9.45
C THR A 92 3.06 7.87 -9.75
N ILE A 93 2.65 7.12 -8.73
CA ILE A 93 2.23 5.71 -8.88
C ILE A 93 0.78 5.55 -8.43
N VAL A 94 0.43 6.12 -7.27
CA VAL A 94 -0.88 5.90 -6.67
C VAL A 94 -1.98 6.59 -7.47
N LEU A 95 -1.77 7.82 -7.94
CA LEU A 95 -2.76 8.53 -8.77
C LEU A 95 -3.14 7.76 -10.04
N GLU A 96 -2.18 7.10 -10.70
CA GLU A 96 -2.44 6.29 -11.90
C GLU A 96 -3.35 5.09 -11.63
N LYS A 97 -3.40 4.62 -10.38
CA LYS A 97 -4.17 3.44 -9.95
C LYS A 97 -5.18 3.79 -8.85
N LEU A 98 -5.56 5.06 -8.71
CA LEU A 98 -6.37 5.56 -7.59
C LEU A 98 -7.68 4.79 -7.43
N THR A 99 -8.36 4.49 -8.55
CA THR A 99 -9.62 3.72 -8.52
C THR A 99 -9.43 2.31 -7.95
N ILE A 100 -8.30 1.65 -8.24
CA ILE A 100 -7.99 0.32 -7.70
C ILE A 100 -7.69 0.40 -6.21
N VAL A 101 -6.93 1.41 -5.78
CA VAL A 101 -6.61 1.68 -4.37
C VAL A 101 -7.89 1.98 -3.57
N LEU A 102 -8.82 2.77 -4.13
CA LEU A 102 -10.13 2.99 -3.54
C LEU A 102 -10.98 1.72 -3.49
N GLY A 103 -10.83 0.82 -4.47
CA GLY A 103 -11.42 -0.52 -4.44
C GLY A 103 -10.90 -1.36 -3.27
N VAL A 104 -9.60 -1.31 -2.97
CA VAL A 104 -9.00 -1.95 -1.78
C VAL A 104 -9.60 -1.38 -0.49
N PHE A 105 -9.68 -0.05 -0.37
CA PHE A 105 -10.37 0.61 0.75
C PHE A 105 -11.81 0.10 0.92
N GLN A 106 -12.60 0.14 -0.16
CA GLN A 106 -13.99 -0.28 -0.14
C GLN A 106 -14.13 -1.73 0.31
N ARG A 107 -13.25 -2.60 -0.20
CA ARG A 107 -13.22 -4.02 0.15
C ARG A 107 -12.98 -4.23 1.64
N LEU A 108 -11.92 -3.62 2.18
CA LEU A 108 -11.55 -3.77 3.59
C LEU A 108 -12.66 -3.30 4.53
N VAL A 109 -13.24 -2.14 4.26
CA VAL A 109 -14.32 -1.56 5.07
C VAL A 109 -15.63 -2.35 4.94
N SER A 110 -15.95 -2.83 3.73
CA SER A 110 -17.24 -3.49 3.48
C SER A 110 -17.28 -4.95 3.91
N GLN A 111 -16.18 -5.69 3.73
CA GLN A 111 -16.15 -7.14 3.88
C GLN A 111 -15.65 -7.61 5.25
N SER A 112 -14.80 -6.84 5.94
CA SER A 112 -14.18 -7.29 7.19
C SER A 112 -14.53 -6.39 8.37
N LYS A 113 -15.12 -6.97 9.42
CA LYS A 113 -15.26 -6.27 10.71
C LYS A 113 -13.92 -6.14 11.46
N ILE A 114 -12.97 -7.01 11.16
CA ILE A 114 -11.69 -7.11 11.88
C ILE A 114 -10.67 -6.15 11.26
N HIS A 115 -10.74 -5.93 9.95
CA HIS A 115 -9.74 -5.15 9.18
C HIS A 115 -10.30 -3.85 8.59
N ASP A 116 -11.47 -3.40 9.03
CA ASP A 116 -12.03 -2.12 8.55
C ASP A 116 -11.12 -0.93 8.91
N HIS A 117 -10.47 -0.97 10.08
CA HIS A 117 -9.49 0.03 10.50
C HIS A 117 -8.33 0.19 9.52
N GLU A 118 -7.89 -0.90 8.86
CA GLU A 118 -6.85 -0.84 7.82
C GLU A 118 -7.35 -0.08 6.59
N GLY A 119 -8.61 -0.31 6.20
CA GLY A 119 -9.26 0.46 5.14
C GLY A 119 -9.31 1.95 5.48
N PHE A 120 -9.70 2.31 6.70
CA PHE A 120 -9.70 3.70 7.15
C PHE A 120 -8.29 4.31 7.21
N ALA A 121 -7.26 3.55 7.60
CA ALA A 121 -5.88 4.00 7.59
C ALA A 121 -5.40 4.33 6.16
N ILE A 122 -5.72 3.49 5.18
CA ILE A 122 -5.44 3.75 3.76
C ILE A 122 -6.16 5.03 3.29
N LEU A 123 -7.45 5.17 3.58
CA LEU A 123 -8.22 6.36 3.20
C LEU A 123 -7.63 7.63 3.82
N ASN A 124 -7.28 7.58 5.11
CA ASN A 124 -6.65 8.70 5.79
C ASN A 124 -5.33 9.09 5.14
N SER A 125 -4.50 8.11 4.77
CA SER A 125 -3.24 8.35 4.06
C SER A 125 -3.47 9.02 2.69
N LEU A 126 -4.50 8.60 1.94
CA LEU A 126 -4.87 9.25 0.67
C LEU A 126 -5.24 10.73 0.87
N ILE A 127 -6.04 11.03 1.89
CA ILE A 127 -6.50 12.40 2.17
C ILE A 127 -5.35 13.31 2.60
N ILE A 128 -4.40 12.79 3.38
CA ILE A 128 -3.27 13.58 3.91
C ILE A 128 -2.22 13.84 2.83
N ASN A 129 -1.94 12.86 1.97
CA ASN A 129 -0.77 12.91 1.09
C ASN A 129 -1.09 13.27 -0.38
N LEU A 130 -2.35 13.19 -0.81
CA LEU A 130 -2.73 13.52 -2.18
C LEU A 130 -3.38 14.90 -2.27
N PRO A 131 -3.27 15.59 -3.42
CA PRO A 131 -4.03 16.82 -3.67
C PRO A 131 -5.53 16.59 -3.50
N SER A 132 -6.22 17.50 -2.81
CA SER A 132 -7.65 17.40 -2.52
C SER A 132 -8.52 17.23 -3.77
N THR A 133 -8.08 17.78 -4.90
CA THR A 133 -8.78 17.71 -6.19
C THR A 133 -8.88 16.28 -6.74
N CYS A 134 -7.94 15.40 -6.42
CA CYS A 134 -7.89 14.03 -6.95
C CYS A 134 -9.04 13.15 -6.44
N LEU A 135 -9.56 13.44 -5.23
CA LEU A 135 -10.61 12.64 -4.59
C LEU A 135 -12.02 13.17 -4.84
N ASN A 136 -12.18 14.40 -5.36
CA ASN A 136 -13.47 15.08 -5.51
C ASN A 136 -14.54 14.22 -6.20
N ASN A 137 -14.16 13.53 -7.28
CA ASN A 137 -15.08 12.67 -8.05
C ASN A 137 -15.50 11.40 -7.32
N TYR A 138 -14.78 11.02 -6.25
CA TYR A 138 -14.98 9.79 -5.50
C TYR A 138 -15.59 10.02 -4.11
N LEU A 139 -15.64 11.27 -3.63
CA LEU A 139 -16.11 11.60 -2.28
C LEU A 139 -17.49 11.03 -1.97
N LYS A 140 -18.42 11.13 -2.92
CA LYS A 140 -19.78 10.56 -2.76
C LYS A 140 -19.73 9.07 -2.46
N ASP A 141 -18.98 8.31 -3.24
CA ASP A 141 -18.88 6.85 -3.10
C ASP A 141 -18.13 6.46 -1.83
N ILE A 142 -17.06 7.18 -1.49
CA ILE A 142 -16.33 7.04 -0.23
C ILE A 142 -17.29 7.20 0.96
N PHE A 143 -18.09 8.27 0.98
CA PHE A 143 -19.07 8.49 2.05
C PHE A 143 -20.16 7.42 2.09
N ILE A 144 -20.64 6.93 0.93
CA ILE A 144 -21.60 5.82 0.90
C ILE A 144 -21.00 4.57 1.56
N VAL A 145 -19.74 4.24 1.30
CA VAL A 145 -19.05 3.11 1.94
C VAL A 145 -18.95 3.31 3.45
N ILE A 146 -18.51 4.49 3.90
CA ILE A 146 -18.37 4.83 5.33
C ILE A 146 -19.73 4.75 6.05
N PHE A 147 -20.78 5.37 5.51
CA PHE A 147 -22.10 5.35 6.13
C PHE A 147 -22.73 3.96 6.11
N THR A 148 -22.49 3.18 5.05
CA THR A 148 -22.93 1.78 5.00
C THR A 148 -22.25 0.97 6.09
N ARG A 149 -20.97 1.23 6.36
CA ARG A 149 -20.24 0.60 7.46
C ARG A 149 -20.82 0.99 8.81
N LEU A 150 -20.99 2.29 9.06
CA LEU A 150 -21.56 2.80 10.32
C LEU A 150 -22.96 2.26 10.61
N ARG A 151 -23.79 2.09 9.59
CA ARG A 151 -25.12 1.47 9.74
C ARG A 151 -25.07 -0.03 10.12
N LYS A 152 -24.01 -0.74 9.71
CA LYS A 152 -23.83 -2.19 9.94
C LYS A 152 -22.93 -2.50 11.15
N ALA A 153 -22.26 -1.49 11.70
CA ALA A 153 -21.43 -1.58 12.89
C ALA A 153 -22.32 -1.92 14.08
#